data_AF-A0A2E1I5Z1-F1
#
_entry.id   AF-A0A2E1I5Z1-F1
#
_cell.length_a   1.000
_cell.length_b   1.000
_cell.length_c   1.000
_cell.angle_alpha   90.00
_cell.angle_beta   90.00
_cell.angle_gamma   90.00
#
_symmetry.space_group_name_H-M   'P 1'
#
loop_
_entity.id
_entity.type
_entity.pdbx_description
1 polymer ?
#
loop_
_entity_poly.entity_id
_entity_poly.type
_entity_poly.pdbx_seq_one_letter_code
_entity_poly.pdbx_strand_id
1 'polypeptide(L)'
;MNIICFGFGQVAKNFIRKLNDQGTSFKLTITSREESKTKEFENINYESFQFTEEGFDKNLTSRFEEADHILLSIAPIKGGDIVIKNFKNYFNSKKIKWITYLSATSVYGNHNGEWVNENS
;
A
#
# COMPACT_ATOMS: atom_id res chain seq x y z
N MET A 1 10.17 -12.26 -1.14
CA MET A 1 9.85 -10.84 -0.89
C MET A 1 8.60 -10.77 -0.03
N ASN A 2 8.50 -9.82 0.90
CA ASN A 2 7.34 -9.66 1.79
C ASN A 2 6.76 -8.26 1.61
N ILE A 3 5.60 -8.21 0.96
CA ILE A 3 4.96 -6.96 0.54
C ILE A 3 3.78 -6.64 1.46
N ILE A 4 3.76 -5.43 2.01
CA ILE A 4 2.54 -4.85 2.59
C ILE A 4 1.97 -3.84 1.59
N CYS A 5 0.72 -4.01 1.19
CA CYS A 5 0.01 -3.09 0.30
C CYS A 5 -1.11 -2.38 1.05
N PHE A 6 -0.93 -1.08 1.31
CA PHE A 6 -1.99 -0.22 1.85
C PHE A 6 -2.94 0.19 0.73
N GLY A 7 -4.17 -0.32 0.79
CA GLY A 7 -5.17 -0.16 -0.26
C GLY A 7 -4.93 -1.11 -1.44
N PHE A 8 -5.86 -2.05 -1.66
CA PHE A 8 -5.76 -3.05 -2.73
C PHE A 8 -6.77 -2.82 -3.86
N GLY A 9 -6.73 -1.59 -4.41
CA GLY A 9 -7.54 -1.16 -5.54
C GLY A 9 -6.98 -1.62 -6.90
N GLN A 10 -7.53 -1.08 -7.99
CA GLN A 10 -7.19 -1.49 -9.36
C GLN A 10 -5.68 -1.36 -9.68
N VAL A 11 -5.06 -0.25 -9.29
CA VAL A 11 -3.64 0.01 -9.57
C VAL A 11 -2.75 -0.98 -8.80
N ALA A 12 -2.98 -1.14 -7.49
CA ALA A 12 -2.26 -2.12 -6.67
C ALA A 12 -2.44 -3.56 -7.17
N LYS A 13 -3.66 -3.95 -7.55
CA LYS A 13 -3.92 -5.28 -8.14
C LYS A 13 -3.13 -5.51 -9.41
N ASN A 14 -3.11 -4.53 -10.32
CA ASN A 14 -2.32 -4.63 -11.54
C ASN A 14 -0.81 -4.71 -11.27
N PHE A 15 -0.31 -3.96 -10.28
CA PHE A 15 1.09 -4.04 -9.86
C PHE A 15 1.45 -5.44 -9.35
N ILE A 16 0.64 -5.99 -8.44
CA ILE A 16 0.84 -7.35 -7.91
C ILE A 16 0.73 -8.41 -9.01
N ARG A 17 -0.25 -8.30 -9.91
CA ARG A 17 -0.39 -9.20 -11.07
C ARG A 17 0.87 -9.20 -11.93
N LYS A 18 1.42 -8.01 -12.24
CA LYS A 18 2.66 -7.91 -13.03
C LYS A 18 3.84 -8.59 -12.34
N LEU A 19 3.97 -8.47 -11.01
CA LEU A 19 5.01 -9.19 -10.26
C LEU A 19 4.84 -10.71 -10.34
N ASN A 20 3.60 -11.19 -10.26
CA ASN A 20 3.24 -12.60 -10.38
C ASN A 20 3.55 -13.16 -11.77
N ASP A 21 3.16 -12.43 -12.82
CA ASP A 21 3.40 -12.79 -14.22
C ASP A 21 4.91 -12.88 -14.54
N GLN A 22 5.74 -12.12 -13.81
CA GLN A 22 7.20 -12.17 -13.90
C GLN A 22 7.81 -13.35 -13.11
N GLY A 23 7.00 -14.18 -12.45
CA GLY A 23 7.48 -15.31 -11.65
C GLY A 23 8.17 -14.89 -10.34
N THR A 24 7.92 -13.66 -9.85
CA THR A 24 8.53 -13.19 -8.60
C THR A 24 7.88 -13.90 -7.41
N SER A 25 8.67 -14.53 -6.55
CA SER A 25 8.15 -15.13 -5.32
C SER A 25 7.97 -14.08 -4.22
N PHE A 26 6.73 -13.91 -3.75
CA PHE A 26 6.41 -13.01 -2.66
C PHE A 26 5.30 -13.52 -1.74
N LYS A 27 5.33 -13.09 -0.49
CA LYS A 27 4.21 -13.12 0.45
C LYS A 27 3.52 -11.76 0.39
N LEU A 28 2.20 -11.78 0.26
CA LEU A 28 1.39 -10.58 0.17
C LEU A 28 0.53 -10.39 1.42
N THR A 29 0.60 -9.19 1.98
CA THR A 29 -0.31 -8.68 3.00
C THR A 29 -0.93 -7.41 2.45
N ILE A 30 -2.25 -7.25 2.58
CA ILE A 30 -2.95 -6.04 2.10
C ILE A 30 -3.81 -5.44 3.20
N THR A 31 -4.18 -4.17 3.03
CA THR A 31 -5.22 -3.55 3.84
C THR A 31 -6.47 -3.23 3.03
N SER A 32 -7.63 -3.35 3.66
CA SER A 32 -8.92 -2.95 3.09
C SER A 32 -9.87 -2.45 4.18
N ARG A 33 -11.01 -1.88 3.80
CA ARG A 33 -12.05 -1.45 4.75
C ARG A 33 -12.90 -2.61 5.30
N GLU A 34 -12.82 -3.77 4.66
CA GLU A 34 -13.55 -4.97 5.09
C GLU A 34 -12.88 -5.61 6.32
N GLU A 35 -13.64 -6.45 7.03
CA GLU A 35 -13.11 -7.30 8.10
C GLU A 35 -11.92 -8.14 7.64
N SER A 36 -10.97 -8.35 8.55
CA SER A 36 -9.75 -9.10 8.28
C SER A 36 -10.04 -10.55 7.89
N LYS A 37 -9.43 -11.02 6.81
CA LYS A 37 -9.59 -12.38 6.31
C LYS A 37 -8.49 -12.76 5.32
N THR A 38 -8.26 -14.05 5.16
CA THR A 38 -7.49 -14.57 4.03
C THR A 38 -8.34 -14.49 2.76
N LYS A 39 -7.72 -14.09 1.66
CA LYS A 39 -8.33 -14.00 0.33
C LYS A 39 -7.36 -14.52 -0.71
N GLU A 40 -7.88 -14.68 -1.92
CA GLU A 40 -7.11 -15.08 -3.09
C GLU A 40 -7.29 -14.06 -4.22
N PHE A 41 -6.23 -13.84 -5.00
CA PHE A 41 -6.23 -13.03 -6.22
C PHE A 41 -5.19 -13.61 -7.19
N GLU A 42 -5.60 -14.01 -8.38
CA GLU A 42 -4.68 -14.53 -9.42
C GLU A 42 -3.81 -15.71 -8.92
N ASN A 43 -4.41 -16.65 -8.18
CA ASN A 43 -3.73 -17.79 -7.52
C ASN A 43 -2.75 -17.41 -6.41
N ILE A 44 -2.79 -16.16 -5.93
CA ILE A 44 -2.01 -15.68 -4.79
C ILE A 44 -2.92 -15.64 -3.57
N ASN A 45 -2.61 -16.47 -2.57
CA ASN A 45 -3.21 -16.35 -1.25
C ASN A 45 -2.56 -15.20 -0.48
N TYR A 46 -3.38 -14.34 0.12
CA TYR A 46 -2.90 -13.20 0.90
C TYR A 46 -3.79 -12.93 2.10
N GLU A 47 -3.21 -12.27 3.10
CA GLU A 47 -3.94 -11.82 4.27
C GLU A 47 -4.37 -10.37 4.09
N SER A 48 -5.67 -10.14 4.20
CA SER A 48 -6.28 -8.82 4.18
C SER A 48 -6.58 -8.39 5.61
N PHE A 49 -6.00 -7.29 6.06
CA PHE A 49 -6.28 -6.70 7.37
C PHE A 49 -7.22 -5.50 7.24
N GLN A 50 -8.17 -5.38 8.17
CA GLN A 50 -9.04 -4.21 8.24
C GLN A 50 -8.21 -2.97 8.58
N PHE A 51 -8.41 -1.90 7.81
CA PHE A 51 -7.87 -0.58 8.07
C PHE A 51 -8.85 0.49 7.59
N THR A 52 -9.35 1.29 8.51
CA THR A 52 -10.29 2.39 8.30
C THR A 52 -9.79 3.67 9.00
N GLU A 53 -10.54 4.76 8.89
CA GLU A 53 -10.27 5.98 9.66
C GLU A 53 -10.38 5.78 11.18
N GLU A 54 -11.21 4.83 11.59
CA GLU A 54 -11.55 4.56 13.01
C GLU A 54 -10.52 3.67 13.68
N GLY A 55 -9.80 2.86 12.92
CA GLY A 55 -8.78 1.97 13.44
C GLY A 55 -8.26 0.95 12.44
N PHE A 56 -7.42 0.05 12.92
CA PHE A 56 -6.86 -1.05 12.14
C PHE A 56 -6.79 -2.32 13.00
N ASP A 57 -6.76 -3.47 12.32
CA ASP A 57 -6.50 -4.75 12.96
C ASP A 57 -5.07 -4.78 13.53
N LYS A 58 -4.95 -4.94 14.85
CA LYS A 58 -3.67 -4.95 15.57
C LYS A 58 -2.71 -6.03 15.06
N ASN A 59 -3.23 -7.13 14.51
CA ASN A 59 -2.41 -8.19 13.92
C ASN A 59 -1.59 -7.71 12.72
N LEU A 60 -2.00 -6.64 12.04
CA LEU A 60 -1.23 -6.02 10.96
C LEU A 60 0.18 -5.59 11.41
N THR A 61 0.33 -5.15 12.66
CA THR A 61 1.61 -4.63 13.18
C THR A 61 2.73 -5.67 13.13
N SER A 62 2.41 -6.95 13.37
CA SER A 62 3.36 -8.07 13.27
C SER A 62 3.98 -8.20 11.87
N ARG A 63 3.30 -7.69 10.83
CA ARG A 63 3.75 -7.85 9.43
C ARG A 63 4.85 -6.88 9.07
N PHE A 64 4.98 -5.77 9.78
CA PHE A 64 6.08 -4.82 9.59
C PHE A 64 7.45 -5.42 9.97
N GLU A 65 7.47 -6.40 10.87
CA GLU A 65 8.71 -7.12 11.26
C GLU A 65 9.19 -8.09 10.17
N GLU A 66 8.31 -8.48 9.25
CA GLU A 66 8.63 -9.38 8.13
C GLU A 66 8.78 -8.63 6.81
N ALA A 67 8.14 -7.48 6.67
CA ALA A 67 8.08 -6.71 5.44
C ALA A 67 9.45 -6.19 5.00
N ASP A 68 9.73 -6.34 3.70
CA ASP A 68 10.86 -5.71 3.05
C ASP A 68 10.42 -4.68 1.98
N HIS A 69 9.17 -4.74 1.53
CA HIS A 69 8.57 -3.77 0.59
C HIS A 69 7.21 -3.29 1.11
N ILE A 70 6.99 -1.98 0.99
CA ILE A 70 5.71 -1.38 1.37
C ILE A 70 5.19 -0.57 0.19
N LEU A 71 3.94 -0.82 -0.20
CA LEU A 71 3.23 -0.12 -1.27
C LEU A 71 2.06 0.67 -0.67
N LEU A 72 2.08 1.99 -0.82
CA LEU A 72 0.99 2.88 -0.44
C LEU A 72 0.20 3.23 -1.71
N SER A 73 -0.97 2.61 -1.87
CA SER A 73 -1.92 2.88 -2.96
C SER A 73 -3.26 3.41 -2.45
N ILE A 74 -3.37 3.63 -1.14
CA ILE A 74 -4.55 4.21 -0.49
C ILE A 74 -4.54 5.73 -0.63
N ALA A 75 -5.69 6.32 -0.95
CA ALA A 75 -5.82 7.76 -1.03
C ALA A 75 -5.70 8.41 0.37
N PRO A 76 -5.13 9.63 0.47
CA PRO A 76 -5.20 10.40 1.69
C PRO A 76 -6.65 10.72 2.04
N ILE A 77 -6.91 10.91 3.33
CA ILE A 77 -8.24 11.20 3.85
C ILE A 77 -8.21 12.55 4.53
N LYS A 78 -9.14 13.44 4.18
CA LYS A 78 -9.24 14.80 4.74
C LYS A 78 -7.90 15.56 4.68
N GLY A 79 -7.13 15.36 3.60
CA GLY A 79 -5.82 15.99 3.38
C GLY A 79 -4.64 15.35 4.12
N GLY A 80 -4.86 14.28 4.90
CA GLY A 80 -3.81 13.58 5.64
C GLY A 80 -3.60 12.15 5.17
N ASP A 81 -2.36 11.68 5.23
CA ASP A 81 -2.03 10.28 5.00
C ASP A 81 -2.31 9.46 6.28
N ILE A 82 -3.34 8.61 6.22
CA ILE A 82 -3.74 7.78 7.35
C ILE A 82 -2.73 6.66 7.65
N VAL A 83 -1.95 6.21 6.66
CA VAL A 83 -0.90 5.20 6.85
C VAL A 83 0.22 5.81 7.69
N ILE A 84 0.72 6.98 7.32
CA ILE A 84 1.78 7.66 8.07
C ILE A 84 1.31 8.02 9.47
N LYS A 85 0.08 8.53 9.61
CA LYS A 85 -0.52 8.86 10.92
C LYS A 85 -0.48 7.69 11.90
N ASN A 86 -0.84 6.48 11.44
CA ASN A 86 -0.98 5.32 12.30
C ASN A 86 0.31 4.47 12.38
N PHE A 87 1.10 4.44 11.32
CA PHE A 87 2.17 3.45 11.16
C PHE A 87 3.60 4.01 11.07
N LYS A 88 3.81 5.33 11.16
CA LYS A 88 5.15 5.96 11.07
C LYS A 88 6.24 5.24 11.89
N ASN A 89 5.91 4.78 13.10
CA ASN A 89 6.87 4.14 13.99
C ASN A 89 7.25 2.72 13.57
N TYR A 90 6.40 2.03 12.80
CA TYR A 90 6.66 0.67 12.29
C TYR A 90 7.51 0.67 11.02
N PHE A 91 7.63 1.81 10.33
CA PHE A 91 8.51 1.96 9.17
C PHE A 91 10.01 1.97 9.53
N ASN A 92 10.37 1.96 10.82
CA ASN A 92 11.76 1.93 11.27
C ASN A 92 12.37 0.52 11.28
N SER A 93 11.65 -0.50 10.79
CA SER A 93 12.18 -1.86 10.67
C SER A 93 13.39 -1.90 9.74
N LYS A 94 14.51 -2.47 10.22
CA LYS A 94 15.76 -2.61 9.44
C LYS A 94 15.62 -3.52 8.22
N LYS A 95 14.51 -4.23 8.07
CA LYS A 95 14.25 -5.11 6.92
C LYS A 95 13.65 -4.38 5.73
N ILE A 96 13.06 -3.21 5.94
CA ILE A 96 12.41 -2.44 4.88
C ILE A 96 13.49 -1.97 3.90
N LYS A 97 13.38 -2.41 2.66
CA LYS A 97 14.26 -2.07 1.54
C LYS A 97 13.65 -1.00 0.64
N TRP A 98 12.32 -0.97 0.55
CA TRP A 98 11.62 -0.07 -0.37
C TRP A 98 10.26 0.36 0.21
N ILE A 99 9.95 1.65 0.10
CA ILE A 99 8.59 2.20 0.30
C ILE A 99 8.17 2.94 -0.97
N THR A 100 7.08 2.48 -1.60
CA THR A 100 6.51 3.09 -2.82
C THR A 100 5.23 3.81 -2.46
N TYR A 101 5.12 5.09 -2.83
CA TYR A 101 3.89 5.85 -2.73
C TYR A 101 3.31 6.11 -4.12
N LEU A 102 2.11 5.59 -4.39
CA LEU A 102 1.39 5.83 -5.64
C LEU A 102 0.56 7.10 -5.50
N SER A 103 1.12 8.21 -5.97
CA SER A 103 0.44 9.51 -6.03
C SER A 103 -0.45 9.63 -7.28
N ALA A 104 -1.08 10.78 -7.44
CA ALA A 104 -1.77 11.18 -8.65
C ALA A 104 -1.22 12.54 -9.13
N THR A 105 -1.15 12.76 -10.44
CA THR A 105 -0.72 14.05 -11.00
C THR A 105 -1.66 15.21 -10.66
N SER A 106 -2.89 14.93 -10.20
CA SER A 106 -3.80 15.95 -9.70
C SER A 106 -3.27 16.73 -8.49
N VAL A 107 -2.21 16.26 -7.82
CA VAL A 107 -1.57 16.99 -6.70
C VAL A 107 -0.94 18.31 -7.13
N TYR A 108 -0.58 18.45 -8.40
CA TYR A 108 -0.04 19.70 -8.95
C TYR A 108 -1.14 20.79 -9.07
N GLY A 109 -2.41 20.42 -9.05
CA GLY A 109 -3.52 21.36 -9.12
C GLY A 109 -3.75 21.89 -10.53
N ASN A 110 -4.31 23.10 -10.65
CA ASN A 110 -4.66 23.69 -11.94
C ASN A 110 -3.50 24.51 -12.50
N HIS A 111 -2.93 24.05 -13.61
CA HIS A 111 -1.88 24.76 -14.37
C HIS A 111 -2.41 25.47 -15.62
N ASN A 112 -3.74 25.65 -15.76
CA ASN A 112 -4.36 26.37 -16.89
C ASN A 112 -3.97 25.85 -18.28
N GLY A 113 -3.71 24.54 -18.41
CA GLY A 113 -3.33 23.91 -19.66
C GLY A 113 -1.83 23.92 -19.97
N GLU A 114 -1.01 24.50 -19.09
CA GLU A 114 0.45 24.44 -19.20
C GLU A 114 0.99 23.02 -18.89
N TRP A 115 2.18 22.75 -19.39
CA TRP A 115 2.90 21.50 -19.08
C TRP A 115 3.26 21.44 -17.60
N VAL A 116 3.01 20.27 -17.00
CA VAL A 116 3.40 19.95 -15.62
C VAL A 116 4.55 18.94 -15.63
N ASN A 117 5.45 19.09 -14.67
CA ASN A 117 6.54 18.15 -14.39
C ASN A 117 6.81 18.10 -12.88
N GLU A 118 7.86 17.38 -12.48
CA GLU A 118 8.20 17.17 -11.07
C GLU A 118 8.66 18.44 -10.34
N ASN A 119 8.98 19.51 -11.05
CA ASN A 119 9.35 20.82 -10.50
C ASN A 119 8.20 21.84 -10.52
N SER A 120 6.99 21.41 -10.91
CA SER A 120 5.78 22.25 -10.96
C SER A 120 5.13 22.44 -9.60
#